data_AF-E3K7N5-F1
#
_entry.id   AF-E3K7N5-F1
#
_cell.length_a   1.000
_cell.length_b   1.000
_cell.length_c   1.000
_cell.angle_alpha   90.00
_cell.angle_beta   90.00
_cell.angle_gamma   90.00
#
_symmetry.space_group_name_H-M   'P 1'
#
loop_
_entity.id
_entity.type
_entity.pdbx_description
1 polymer ?
#
loop_
_entity_poly.entity_id
_entity_poly.type
_entity_poly.pdbx_seq_one_letter_code
_entity_poly.pdbx_strand_id
1 'polypeptide(L)'
;MAKNNKSATGGPKTSPSPTPETLFNTLQTLLTRLEKIEAISNNISPTTEAPQNSMELLFSRLDDLAERLERLERTLDSDSVHHLEIQTETQISPQKQGKKSYAYAATSSLKQTSDQVPSITRSNATMSHPLPTIPPNSYINRFKKGHTIIRTRPGAVKPFLNLSPMQIVTNVNQALSSINARIDNTPVQVQAVTRFPSGDVKFITKNRTIARWLLEHKHTWTHLADPNFTTPRATFTVMIHSVPTEFDTENNNHLATLCTQNDIPCDMIEKN
;
A
#
# COMPACT_ATOMS: atom_id res chain seq x y z
N MET A 1 3.45 -25.31 69.93
CA MET A 1 3.15 -23.94 69.43
C MET A 1 3.11 -23.97 67.90
N ALA A 2 2.56 -22.93 67.26
CA ALA A 2 2.20 -22.82 65.83
C ALA A 2 1.03 -23.76 65.41
N LYS A 3 -0.22 -23.30 65.28
CA LYS A 3 -0.84 -22.30 64.37
C LYS A 3 -1.02 -22.81 62.94
N ASN A 4 -2.22 -23.35 62.68
CA ASN A 4 -2.77 -23.50 61.32
C ASN A 4 -2.99 -22.12 60.69
N ASN A 5 -2.43 -21.88 59.50
CA ASN A 5 -2.74 -20.71 58.69
C ASN A 5 -3.52 -21.14 57.43
N LYS A 6 -4.70 -20.55 57.28
CA LYS A 6 -5.60 -20.68 56.14
C LYS A 6 -5.24 -19.57 55.14
N SER A 7 -4.95 -19.91 53.88
CA SER A 7 -4.72 -18.92 52.82
C SER A 7 -5.47 -19.32 51.56
N ALA A 8 -6.24 -18.38 51.01
CA ALA A 8 -7.15 -18.61 49.90
C ALA A 8 -6.46 -18.39 48.54
N THR A 9 -6.58 -19.34 47.64
CA THR A 9 -6.09 -19.22 46.26
C THR A 9 -7.19 -18.67 45.36
N GLY A 10 -7.38 -17.34 45.38
CA GLY A 10 -8.21 -16.64 44.41
C GLY A 10 -7.47 -16.50 43.08
N GLY A 11 -7.67 -17.44 42.14
CA GLY A 11 -7.12 -17.35 40.80
C GLY A 11 -7.77 -16.23 39.95
N PRO A 12 -7.10 -15.72 38.90
CA PRO A 12 -7.65 -14.64 38.07
C PRO A 12 -8.93 -15.07 37.36
N LYS A 13 -9.98 -14.26 37.44
CA LYS A 13 -11.18 -14.44 36.59
C LYS A 13 -10.83 -14.02 35.17
N THR A 14 -10.50 -14.97 34.32
CA THR A 14 -10.48 -14.77 32.86
C THR A 14 -11.91 -14.44 32.41
N SER A 15 -12.10 -13.27 31.81
CA SER A 15 -13.34 -12.92 31.12
C SER A 15 -13.51 -13.83 29.90
N PRO A 16 -14.71 -14.37 29.64
CA PRO A 16 -14.94 -15.20 28.47
C PRO A 16 -14.82 -14.37 27.19
N SER A 17 -14.21 -14.96 26.16
CA SER A 17 -14.20 -14.42 24.80
C SER A 17 -15.63 -14.08 24.34
N PRO A 18 -15.87 -12.90 23.72
CA PRO A 18 -17.21 -12.52 23.30
C PRO A 18 -17.76 -13.51 22.28
N THR A 19 -18.88 -14.14 22.62
CA THR A 19 -19.56 -15.11 21.74
C THR A 19 -20.06 -14.42 20.47
N PRO A 20 -20.21 -15.14 19.34
CA PRO A 20 -20.75 -14.57 18.10
C PRO A 20 -22.13 -13.92 18.28
N GLU A 21 -22.95 -14.39 19.22
CA GLU A 21 -24.23 -13.76 19.59
C GLU A 21 -24.04 -12.39 20.26
N THR A 22 -22.97 -12.22 21.06
CA THR A 22 -22.62 -10.93 21.67
C THR A 22 -22.18 -9.93 20.59
N LEU A 23 -21.43 -10.39 19.59
CA LEU A 23 -21.06 -9.60 18.40
C LEU A 23 -22.28 -9.25 17.54
N PHE A 24 -23.21 -10.18 17.35
CA PHE A 24 -24.46 -9.92 16.62
C PHE A 24 -25.35 -8.88 17.34
N ASN A 25 -25.54 -9.04 18.65
CA ASN A 25 -26.33 -8.11 19.46
C ASN A 25 -25.70 -6.71 19.53
N THR A 26 -24.37 -6.60 19.56
CA THR A 26 -23.69 -5.30 19.50
C THR A 26 -23.82 -4.65 18.12
N LEU A 27 -23.69 -5.41 17.03
CA LEU A 27 -23.97 -4.90 15.67
C LEU A 27 -25.41 -4.40 15.53
N GLN A 28 -26.41 -5.14 16.02
CA GLN A 28 -27.81 -4.74 15.98
C GLN A 28 -28.08 -3.47 16.82
N THR A 29 -27.38 -3.32 17.96
CA THR A 29 -27.43 -2.13 18.81
C THR A 29 -26.77 -0.91 18.13
N LEU A 30 -25.73 -1.10 17.33
CA LEU A 30 -25.12 -0.04 16.53
C LEU A 30 -26.02 0.38 15.37
N LEU A 31 -26.66 -0.58 14.70
CA LEU A 31 -27.57 -0.34 13.56
C LEU A 31 -28.78 0.50 14.00
N THR A 32 -29.44 0.10 15.09
CA THR A 32 -30.56 0.87 15.70
C THR A 32 -30.13 2.25 16.25
N ARG A 33 -28.87 2.40 16.68
CA ARG A 33 -28.33 3.73 17.04
C ARG A 33 -28.09 4.62 15.83
N LEU A 34 -27.62 4.09 14.71
CA LEU A 34 -27.43 4.85 13.46
C LEU A 34 -28.76 5.32 12.88
N GLU A 35 -29.77 4.45 12.83
CA GLU A 35 -31.14 4.78 12.41
C GLU A 35 -31.75 5.90 13.29
N LYS A 36 -31.51 5.86 14.60
CA LYS A 36 -31.93 6.92 15.52
C LYS A 36 -31.18 8.25 15.30
N ILE A 37 -29.92 8.21 14.88
CA ILE A 37 -29.14 9.42 14.53
C ILE A 37 -29.66 10.01 13.20
N GLU A 38 -29.97 9.18 12.21
CA GLU A 38 -30.57 9.60 10.94
C GLU A 38 -31.95 10.26 11.16
N ALA A 39 -32.79 9.67 12.02
CA ALA A 39 -34.07 10.27 12.43
C ALA A 39 -33.91 11.64 13.13
N ILE A 40 -32.83 11.85 13.90
CA ILE A 40 -32.53 13.16 14.51
C ILE A 40 -32.05 14.14 13.43
N SER A 41 -31.16 13.71 12.53
CA SER A 41 -30.63 14.55 11.44
C SER A 41 -31.73 15.10 10.53
N ASN A 42 -32.75 14.28 10.23
CA ASN A 42 -33.86 14.67 9.35
C ASN A 42 -34.89 15.60 10.02
N ASN A 43 -34.81 15.84 11.34
CA ASN A 43 -35.70 16.75 12.07
C ASN A 43 -35.11 18.16 12.30
N ILE A 44 -33.87 18.42 11.85
CA ILE A 44 -33.21 19.73 12.02
C ILE A 44 -33.48 20.60 10.79
N SER A 45 -34.63 21.27 10.78
CA SER A 45 -34.90 22.37 9.86
C SER A 45 -34.42 23.70 10.47
N PRO A 46 -33.76 24.60 9.72
CA PRO A 46 -32.96 25.68 10.33
C PRO A 46 -33.78 26.95 10.57
N THR A 47 -34.46 27.07 11.72
CA THR A 47 -34.95 28.37 12.20
C THR A 47 -35.14 28.43 13.72
N THR A 48 -34.78 29.59 14.27
CA THR A 48 -35.16 30.13 15.60
C THR A 48 -34.36 29.65 16.83
N GLU A 49 -33.50 30.55 17.29
CA GLU A 49 -32.99 30.76 18.66
C GLU A 49 -32.65 29.52 19.52
N ALA A 50 -31.38 29.14 19.50
CA ALA A 50 -30.80 28.18 20.44
C ALA A 50 -30.75 28.75 21.87
N PRO A 51 -31.41 28.13 22.87
CA PRO A 51 -31.26 28.53 24.28
C PRO A 51 -29.82 28.29 24.74
N GLN A 52 -29.28 29.17 25.59
CA GLN A 52 -27.86 29.10 26.03
C GLN A 52 -27.47 27.72 26.60
N ASN A 53 -28.41 27.05 27.27
CA ASN A 53 -28.32 25.69 27.79
C ASN A 53 -27.90 24.64 26.73
N SER A 54 -28.21 24.84 25.44
CA SER A 54 -27.79 23.91 24.38
C SER A 54 -26.32 24.03 24.03
N MET A 55 -25.72 25.23 24.12
CA MET A 55 -24.28 25.38 23.93
C MET A 55 -23.50 24.84 25.12
N GLU A 56 -23.95 25.08 26.36
CA GLU A 56 -23.35 24.46 27.55
C GLU A 56 -23.38 22.93 27.46
N LEU A 57 -24.51 22.34 27.05
CA LEU A 57 -24.60 20.89 26.82
C LEU A 57 -23.66 20.38 25.71
N LEU A 58 -23.36 21.21 24.69
CA LEU A 58 -22.37 20.87 23.66
C LEU A 58 -20.93 20.96 24.19
N PHE A 59 -20.61 21.95 25.03
CA PHE A 59 -19.30 22.03 25.70
C PHE A 59 -19.08 20.84 26.64
N SER A 60 -20.04 20.51 27.52
CA SER A 60 -19.92 19.33 28.39
C SER A 60 -19.80 18.00 27.62
N ARG A 61 -20.36 17.92 26.40
CA ARG A 61 -20.20 16.76 25.51
C ARG A 61 -18.83 16.73 24.82
N LEU A 62 -18.24 17.87 24.51
CA LEU A 62 -16.87 17.94 24.00
C LEU A 62 -15.86 17.55 25.08
N ASP A 63 -16.08 17.98 26.33
CA ASP A 63 -15.24 17.61 27.47
C ASP A 63 -15.32 16.10 27.77
N ASP A 64 -16.51 15.49 27.79
CA ASP A 64 -16.67 14.01 27.92
C ASP A 64 -15.97 13.26 26.78
N LEU A 65 -16.06 13.76 25.54
CA LEU A 65 -15.36 13.15 24.41
C LEU A 65 -13.84 13.28 24.52
N ALA A 66 -13.33 14.41 25.01
CA ALA A 66 -11.89 14.61 25.26
C ALA A 66 -11.38 13.67 26.38
N GLU A 67 -12.07 13.59 27.52
CA GLU A 67 -11.68 12.71 28.63
C GLU A 67 -11.76 11.22 28.23
N ARG A 68 -12.70 10.86 27.34
CA ARG A 68 -12.79 9.50 26.78
C ARG A 68 -11.70 9.19 25.76
N LEU A 69 -11.26 10.16 24.96
CA LEU A 69 -10.09 9.98 24.07
C LEU A 69 -8.80 9.83 24.88
N GLU A 70 -8.59 10.64 25.91
CA GLU A 70 -7.42 10.54 26.79
C GLU A 70 -7.40 9.22 27.58
N ARG A 71 -8.56 8.73 28.05
CA ARG A 71 -8.65 7.36 28.59
C ARG A 71 -8.30 6.28 27.56
N LEU A 72 -8.71 6.45 26.30
CA LEU A 72 -8.43 5.49 25.23
C LEU A 72 -6.93 5.43 24.90
N GLU A 73 -6.26 6.58 24.84
CA GLU A 73 -4.81 6.70 24.68
C GLU A 73 -4.07 5.98 25.82
N ARG A 74 -4.41 6.27 27.09
CA ARG A 74 -3.82 5.56 28.25
C ARG A 74 -4.07 4.04 28.23
N THR A 75 -5.22 3.56 27.73
CA THR A 75 -5.44 2.11 27.57
C THR A 75 -4.60 1.50 26.46
N LEU A 76 -4.38 2.23 25.36
CA LEU A 76 -3.55 1.76 24.24
C LEU A 76 -2.07 1.66 24.66
N ASP A 77 -1.59 2.63 25.44
CA ASP A 77 -0.24 2.57 26.03
C ASP A 77 -0.10 1.42 27.04
N SER A 78 -1.12 1.18 27.86
CA SER A 78 -1.13 0.09 28.85
C SER A 78 -1.06 -1.30 28.20
N ASP A 79 -1.80 -1.51 27.11
CA ASP A 79 -1.75 -2.77 26.34
C ASP A 79 -0.44 -2.91 25.54
N SER A 80 0.20 -1.80 25.15
CA SER A 80 1.51 -1.79 24.45
C SER A 80 2.66 -2.25 25.36
N VAL A 81 2.63 -1.89 26.65
CA VAL A 81 3.68 -2.26 27.61
C VAL A 81 3.70 -3.77 27.92
N HIS A 82 2.54 -4.43 27.98
CA HIS A 82 2.47 -5.85 28.33
C HIS A 82 2.79 -6.84 27.18
N HIS A 83 3.05 -6.37 25.96
CA HIS A 83 3.39 -7.26 24.82
C HIS A 83 4.90 -7.31 24.48
N LEU A 84 5.74 -6.50 25.10
CA LEU A 84 7.17 -6.39 24.76
C LEU A 84 8.14 -7.00 25.79
N GLU A 85 7.67 -7.48 26.95
CA GLU A 85 8.52 -7.95 28.05
C GLU A 85 8.64 -9.49 28.16
N ILE A 86 8.70 -10.19 27.03
CA ILE A 86 9.18 -11.58 26.96
C ILE A 86 10.06 -11.80 25.72
N GLN A 87 11.31 -11.29 25.73
CA GLN A 87 12.53 -11.93 25.16
C GLN A 87 13.79 -11.03 25.19
N THR A 88 14.25 -10.73 26.40
CA THR A 88 15.65 -10.34 26.73
C THR A 88 15.89 -10.98 28.11
N GLU A 89 16.77 -11.95 28.37
CA GLU A 89 18.11 -12.33 27.89
C GLU A 89 18.18 -13.89 27.71
N THR A 90 19.23 -14.58 27.22
CA THR A 90 20.68 -14.34 27.37
C THR A 90 21.51 -15.12 26.32
N GLN A 91 22.77 -14.69 26.17
CA GLN A 91 23.97 -15.43 25.72
C GLN A 91 24.38 -15.47 24.23
N ILE A 92 25.70 -15.24 24.08
CA ILE A 92 26.47 -14.99 22.87
C ILE A 92 27.43 -16.17 22.66
N SER A 93 27.48 -16.76 21.46
CA SER A 93 28.76 -17.25 20.90
C SER A 93 28.66 -17.52 19.39
N PRO A 94 29.73 -17.32 18.60
CA PRO A 94 29.60 -17.21 17.14
C PRO A 94 29.90 -18.52 16.39
N GLN A 95 29.14 -18.80 15.32
CA GLN A 95 29.55 -19.79 14.31
C GLN A 95 29.34 -19.32 12.86
N LYS A 96 30.50 -19.04 12.24
CA LYS A 96 30.91 -19.13 10.82
C LYS A 96 29.86 -19.00 9.71
N GLN A 97 30.16 -18.06 8.81
CA GLN A 97 29.47 -17.78 7.54
C GLN A 97 29.26 -19.02 6.66
N GLY A 98 28.03 -19.22 6.18
CA GLY A 98 27.69 -20.13 5.09
C GLY A 98 26.91 -19.38 4.01
N LYS A 99 27.56 -19.10 2.86
CA LYS A 99 26.93 -18.44 1.71
C LYS A 99 25.76 -19.28 1.19
N LYS A 100 24.56 -18.71 1.06
CA LYS A 100 23.43 -19.35 0.36
C LYS A 100 23.03 -18.50 -0.86
N SER A 101 23.32 -19.05 -2.03
CA SER A 101 22.98 -18.45 -3.32
C SER A 101 21.51 -18.71 -3.65
N TYR A 102 20.78 -17.69 -4.10
CA TYR A 102 19.43 -17.84 -4.64
C TYR A 102 19.52 -18.03 -6.16
N ALA A 103 19.54 -19.28 -6.61
CA ALA A 103 19.36 -19.62 -8.01
C ALA A 103 17.88 -19.88 -8.30
N TYR A 104 17.31 -19.16 -9.26
CA TYR A 104 15.97 -19.44 -9.78
C TYR A 104 16.03 -20.67 -10.68
N ALA A 105 15.24 -21.70 -10.37
CA ALA A 105 15.00 -22.83 -11.26
C ALA A 105 13.64 -22.66 -11.95
N ALA A 106 13.66 -22.26 -13.22
CA ALA A 106 12.53 -22.41 -14.11
C ALA A 106 12.60 -23.79 -14.77
N THR A 107 11.52 -24.57 -14.71
CA THR A 107 11.34 -25.73 -15.59
C THR A 107 9.93 -25.72 -16.17
N SER A 108 9.84 -25.44 -17.46
CA SER A 108 8.73 -25.86 -18.29
C SER A 108 8.90 -27.34 -18.65
N SER A 109 7.83 -28.13 -18.61
CA SER A 109 7.76 -29.30 -19.48
C SER A 109 6.33 -29.54 -19.96
N LEU A 110 6.20 -30.08 -21.15
CA LEU A 110 4.98 -30.21 -21.94
C LEU A 110 4.80 -31.67 -22.36
N LYS A 111 3.55 -32.04 -22.70
CA LYS A 111 3.10 -33.35 -23.25
C LYS A 111 2.97 -34.49 -22.22
N GLN A 112 2.16 -35.53 -22.42
CA GLN A 112 0.87 -35.80 -23.09
C GLN A 112 0.79 -37.35 -23.17
N THR A 113 -0.30 -37.97 -22.69
CA THR A 113 -0.79 -39.33 -23.08
C THR A 113 0.17 -40.51 -22.74
N SER A 114 -0.23 -41.70 -22.26
CA SER A 114 -1.52 -42.39 -22.12
C SER A 114 -1.50 -43.20 -20.77
N ASP A 115 -2.28 -44.23 -20.43
CA ASP A 115 -3.37 -44.98 -21.09
C ASP A 115 -4.38 -45.54 -20.06
N GLN A 116 -5.33 -46.38 -20.49
CA GLN A 116 -6.42 -46.93 -19.70
C GLN A 116 -6.10 -48.28 -19.05
N VAL A 117 -6.59 -48.49 -17.81
CA VAL A 117 -7.11 -49.79 -17.35
C VAL A 117 -8.37 -49.52 -16.50
N PRO A 118 -9.55 -50.11 -16.81
CA PRO A 118 -10.76 -49.92 -16.04
C PRO A 118 -10.92 -50.98 -14.94
N SER A 119 -11.53 -50.63 -13.79
CA SER A 119 -12.36 -51.58 -13.01
C SER A 119 -13.10 -50.97 -11.80
N ILE A 120 -14.40 -51.28 -11.76
CA ILE A 120 -15.26 -51.50 -10.57
C ILE A 120 -15.74 -50.26 -9.80
N THR A 121 -17.02 -49.96 -10.06
CA THR A 121 -17.93 -49.09 -9.32
C THR A 121 -18.06 -49.47 -7.84
N ARG A 122 -17.88 -48.48 -6.95
CA ARG A 122 -18.61 -48.39 -5.67
C ARG A 122 -19.23 -47.00 -5.53
N SER A 123 -20.53 -46.92 -5.82
CA SER A 123 -21.32 -45.70 -5.72
C SER A 123 -21.68 -45.38 -4.26
N ASN A 124 -20.72 -44.86 -3.49
CA ASN A 124 -21.05 -44.13 -2.27
C ASN A 124 -21.45 -42.71 -2.67
N ALA A 125 -22.76 -42.47 -2.78
CA ALA A 125 -23.33 -41.18 -3.12
C ALA A 125 -23.23 -40.18 -1.96
N THR A 126 -22.01 -39.83 -1.57
CA THR A 126 -21.76 -38.61 -0.79
C THR A 126 -21.91 -37.44 -1.76
N MET A 127 -22.95 -36.62 -1.58
CA MET A 127 -23.12 -35.37 -2.34
C MET A 127 -22.06 -34.35 -1.91
N SER A 128 -20.82 -34.54 -2.38
CA SER A 128 -19.78 -33.51 -2.30
C SER A 128 -20.18 -32.39 -3.24
N HIS A 129 -20.82 -31.35 -2.70
CA HIS A 129 -21.01 -30.10 -3.43
C HIS A 129 -19.66 -29.64 -3.97
N PRO A 130 -19.50 -29.46 -5.30
CA PRO A 130 -18.24 -28.99 -5.85
C PRO A 130 -17.95 -27.61 -5.28
N LEU A 131 -16.76 -27.46 -4.70
CA LEU A 131 -16.28 -26.16 -4.22
C LEU A 131 -16.36 -25.14 -5.37
N PRO A 132 -16.83 -23.90 -5.11
CA PRO A 132 -16.97 -22.91 -6.16
C PRO A 132 -15.63 -22.67 -6.84
N THR A 133 -15.59 -22.85 -8.17
CA THR A 133 -14.36 -22.73 -8.96
C THR A 133 -13.75 -21.34 -8.77
N ILE A 134 -12.50 -21.29 -8.30
CA ILE A 134 -11.78 -20.03 -8.09
C ILE A 134 -11.69 -19.31 -9.45
N PRO A 135 -12.15 -18.04 -9.56
CA PRO A 135 -12.14 -17.34 -10.83
C PRO A 135 -10.71 -17.09 -11.33
N PRO A 136 -10.48 -17.03 -12.66
CA PRO A 136 -9.13 -16.85 -13.21
C PRO A 136 -8.42 -15.60 -12.66
N ASN A 137 -7.10 -15.67 -12.53
CA ASN A 137 -6.29 -14.54 -12.05
C ASN A 137 -6.48 -13.26 -12.91
N SER A 138 -6.76 -13.39 -14.21
CA SER A 138 -7.12 -12.25 -15.08
C SER A 138 -8.40 -11.55 -14.62
N TYR A 139 -9.42 -12.31 -14.20
CA TYR A 139 -10.67 -11.80 -13.64
C TYR A 139 -10.43 -11.12 -12.29
N ILE A 140 -9.69 -11.75 -11.38
CA ILE A 140 -9.38 -11.18 -10.05
C ILE A 140 -8.57 -9.89 -10.18
N ASN A 141 -7.56 -9.87 -11.05
CA ASN A 141 -6.66 -8.73 -11.22
C ASN A 141 -7.35 -7.48 -11.79
N ARG A 142 -8.52 -7.59 -12.45
CA ARG A 142 -9.29 -6.42 -12.92
C ARG A 142 -9.83 -5.54 -11.79
N PHE A 143 -9.96 -6.11 -10.58
CA PHE A 143 -10.40 -5.40 -9.37
C PHE A 143 -9.24 -4.87 -8.51
N LYS A 144 -8.00 -5.31 -8.78
CA LYS A 144 -6.84 -4.82 -8.04
C LYS A 144 -6.50 -3.40 -8.51
N LYS A 145 -6.41 -2.48 -7.55
CA LYS A 145 -5.89 -1.13 -7.78
C LYS A 145 -4.51 -1.19 -8.40
N GLY A 146 -4.23 -0.31 -9.34
CA GLY A 146 -2.87 -0.14 -9.85
C GLY A 146 -2.01 0.55 -8.80
N HIS A 147 -0.72 0.26 -8.79
CA HIS A 147 0.24 1.08 -8.07
C HIS A 147 1.58 1.13 -8.79
N THR A 148 2.28 2.24 -8.63
CA THR A 148 3.67 2.40 -9.08
C THR A 148 4.49 3.02 -7.96
N ILE A 149 5.79 2.73 -7.92
CA ILE A 149 6.73 3.33 -6.97
C ILE A 149 7.77 4.07 -7.78
N ILE A 150 7.85 5.38 -7.57
CA ILE A 150 8.93 6.20 -8.11
C ILE A 150 10.01 6.28 -7.04
N ARG A 151 11.22 5.88 -7.44
CA ARG A 151 12.39 5.91 -6.57
C ARG A 151 13.06 7.27 -6.61
N THR A 152 13.41 7.79 -5.45
CA THR A 152 14.13 9.05 -5.31
C THR A 152 15.64 8.79 -5.45
N ARG A 153 16.39 9.74 -6.03
CA ARG A 153 17.84 9.60 -6.16
C ARG A 153 18.50 9.58 -4.76
N PRO A 154 19.44 8.67 -4.47
CA PRO A 154 20.20 8.71 -3.22
C PRO A 154 20.85 10.09 -3.01
N GLY A 155 20.73 10.65 -1.81
CA GLY A 155 21.28 11.97 -1.47
C GLY A 155 20.45 13.18 -1.95
N ALA A 156 19.39 12.99 -2.75
CA ALA A 156 18.49 14.08 -3.12
C ALA A 156 17.57 14.50 -1.95
N VAL A 157 17.09 15.76 -2.00
CA VAL A 157 16.05 16.25 -1.08
C VAL A 157 14.81 15.37 -1.23
N LYS A 158 14.22 14.93 -0.11
CA LYS A 158 13.04 14.06 -0.15
C LYS A 158 11.86 14.83 -0.75
N PRO A 159 11.13 14.26 -1.71
CA PRO A 159 9.98 14.92 -2.32
C PRO A 159 8.80 14.99 -1.34
N PHE A 160 7.99 16.03 -1.50
CA PHE A 160 6.77 16.30 -0.75
C PHE A 160 6.96 16.37 0.76
N LEU A 161 8.09 16.90 1.23
CA LEU A 161 8.31 17.18 2.65
C LEU A 161 7.21 18.08 3.22
N ASN A 162 6.79 17.81 4.46
CA ASN A 162 5.76 18.53 5.21
C ASN A 162 4.34 18.55 4.59
N LEU A 163 4.12 17.93 3.43
CA LEU A 163 2.78 17.78 2.84
C LEU A 163 2.06 16.54 3.39
N SER A 164 0.75 16.64 3.58
CA SER A 164 -0.11 15.49 3.86
C SER A 164 -0.34 14.63 2.59
N PRO A 165 -0.64 13.32 2.71
CA PRO A 165 -0.91 12.47 1.55
C PRO A 165 -2.03 13.01 0.63
N MET A 166 -3.02 13.70 1.20
CA MET A 166 -4.12 14.30 0.44
C MET A 166 -3.67 15.51 -0.38
N GLN A 167 -2.82 16.40 0.18
CA GLN A 167 -2.21 17.50 -0.57
C GLN A 167 -1.33 16.97 -1.72
N ILE A 168 -0.57 15.90 -1.49
CA ILE A 168 0.25 15.28 -2.55
C ILE A 168 -0.62 14.76 -3.70
N VAL A 169 -1.73 14.08 -3.39
CA VAL A 169 -2.70 13.64 -4.40
C VAL A 169 -3.26 14.81 -5.20
N THR A 170 -3.61 15.92 -4.54
CA THR A 170 -4.10 17.14 -5.21
C THR A 170 -3.05 17.73 -6.14
N ASN A 171 -1.82 17.98 -5.66
CA ASN A 171 -0.73 18.55 -6.46
C ASN A 171 -0.39 17.68 -7.67
N VAL A 172 -0.34 16.36 -7.49
CA VAL A 172 -0.05 15.40 -8.56
C VAL A 172 -1.18 15.36 -9.59
N ASN A 173 -2.44 15.32 -9.17
CA ASN A 173 -3.58 15.34 -10.09
C ASN A 173 -3.70 16.68 -10.83
N GLN A 174 -3.31 17.80 -10.19
CA GLN A 174 -3.20 19.10 -10.85
C GLN A 174 -2.10 19.09 -11.91
N ALA A 175 -0.88 18.62 -11.58
CA ALA A 175 0.23 18.48 -12.53
C ALA A 175 -0.14 17.60 -13.73
N LEU A 176 -0.80 16.46 -13.50
CA LEU A 176 -1.30 15.56 -14.55
C LEU A 176 -2.38 16.23 -15.43
N SER A 177 -3.21 17.09 -14.84
CA SER A 177 -4.22 17.87 -15.57
C SER A 177 -3.57 18.95 -16.44
N SER A 178 -2.53 19.63 -15.94
CA SER A 178 -1.77 20.64 -16.70
C SER A 178 -1.16 20.10 -17.98
N ILE A 179 -0.72 18.84 -17.99
CA ILE A 179 -0.19 18.16 -19.19
C ILE A 179 -1.27 17.39 -19.99
N ASN A 180 -2.55 17.59 -19.68
CA ASN A 180 -3.69 16.89 -20.30
C ASN A 180 -3.55 15.34 -20.31
N ALA A 181 -3.00 14.75 -19.25
CA ALA A 181 -2.74 13.32 -19.18
C ALA A 181 -4.02 12.47 -19.30
N ARG A 182 -4.18 11.74 -20.41
CA ARG A 182 -5.34 10.88 -20.70
C ARG A 182 -4.91 9.54 -21.32
N ILE A 183 -5.71 8.51 -21.08
CA ILE A 183 -5.62 7.17 -21.68
C ILE A 183 -7.03 6.83 -22.15
N ASP A 184 -7.25 6.57 -23.44
CA ASP A 184 -8.56 6.24 -24.02
C ASP A 184 -9.67 7.23 -23.57
N ASN A 185 -9.38 8.54 -23.70
CA ASN A 185 -10.16 9.68 -23.19
C ASN A 185 -10.40 9.74 -21.67
N THR A 186 -9.96 8.75 -20.88
CA THR A 186 -10.03 8.75 -19.42
C THR A 186 -8.85 9.54 -18.81
N PRO A 187 -9.06 10.49 -17.89
CA PRO A 187 -7.97 11.22 -17.25
C PRO A 187 -7.11 10.31 -16.36
N VAL A 188 -5.79 10.51 -16.41
CA VAL A 188 -4.83 9.84 -15.52
C VAL A 188 -4.95 10.45 -14.13
N GLN A 189 -5.40 9.65 -13.15
CA GLN A 189 -5.63 10.12 -11.78
C GLN A 189 -5.03 9.18 -10.73
N VAL A 190 -4.41 9.78 -9.72
CA VAL A 190 -3.96 9.15 -8.49
C VAL A 190 -5.08 9.22 -7.45
N GLN A 191 -5.33 8.11 -6.75
CA GLN A 191 -6.32 7.99 -5.68
C GLN A 191 -5.72 8.15 -4.28
N ALA A 192 -4.49 7.68 -4.08
CA ALA A 192 -3.79 7.76 -2.80
C ALA A 192 -2.28 7.71 -3.02
N VAL A 193 -1.54 8.23 -2.03
CA VAL A 193 -0.07 8.25 -2.02
C VAL A 193 0.45 7.70 -0.69
N THR A 194 1.58 7.00 -0.73
CA THR A 194 2.36 6.60 0.45
C THR A 194 3.82 6.99 0.21
N ARG A 195 4.39 7.82 1.09
CA ARG A 195 5.83 8.08 1.11
C ARG A 195 6.53 7.00 1.95
N PHE A 196 7.69 6.54 1.51
CA PHE A 196 8.56 5.67 2.30
C PHE A 196 9.62 6.48 3.06
N PRO A 197 10.19 5.95 4.17
CA PRO A 197 11.28 6.60 4.89
C PRO A 197 12.53 6.87 4.02
N SER A 198 12.75 6.05 2.99
CA SER A 198 13.79 6.25 1.96
C SER A 198 13.64 7.53 1.13
N GLY A 199 12.44 8.12 1.11
CA GLY A 199 12.08 9.21 0.19
C GLY A 199 11.42 8.72 -1.11
N ASP A 200 11.28 7.40 -1.31
CA ASP A 200 10.52 6.86 -2.43
C ASP A 200 9.01 7.14 -2.26
N VAL A 201 8.27 7.23 -3.37
CA VAL A 201 6.84 7.55 -3.35
C VAL A 201 6.03 6.50 -4.11
N LYS A 202 5.08 5.86 -3.41
CA LYS A 202 4.10 4.95 -3.99
C LYS A 202 2.82 5.71 -4.36
N PHE A 203 2.41 5.62 -5.61
CA PHE A 203 1.16 6.14 -6.12
C PHE A 203 0.19 4.99 -6.32
N ILE A 204 -1.05 5.13 -5.83
CA ILE A 204 -2.14 4.15 -5.98
C ILE A 204 -3.19 4.75 -6.92
N THR A 205 -3.62 3.97 -7.90
CA THR A 205 -4.47 4.39 -9.02
C THR A 205 -5.64 3.43 -9.21
N LYS A 206 -6.64 3.84 -10.00
CA LYS A 206 -7.83 3.00 -10.29
C LYS A 206 -7.47 1.64 -10.90
N ASN A 207 -6.52 1.59 -11.83
CA ASN A 207 -6.11 0.37 -12.54
C ASN A 207 -4.61 0.35 -12.85
N ARG A 208 -4.09 -0.82 -13.25
CA ARG A 208 -2.68 -1.02 -13.60
C ARG A 208 -2.23 -0.20 -14.83
N THR A 209 -3.12 0.09 -15.77
CA THR A 209 -2.82 0.88 -16.98
C THR A 209 -2.40 2.31 -16.62
N ILE A 210 -3.16 2.98 -15.75
CA ILE A 210 -2.82 4.32 -15.22
C ILE A 210 -1.49 4.27 -14.45
N ALA A 211 -1.28 3.24 -13.61
CA ALA A 211 -0.02 3.09 -12.88
C ALA A 211 1.20 2.90 -13.80
N ARG A 212 1.04 2.19 -14.93
CA ARG A 212 2.09 2.01 -15.94
C ARG A 212 2.38 3.33 -16.64
N TRP A 213 1.35 4.04 -17.10
CA TRP A 213 1.48 5.34 -17.76
C TRP A 213 2.24 6.35 -16.89
N LEU A 214 1.93 6.41 -15.58
CA LEU A 214 2.62 7.29 -14.62
C LEU A 214 4.13 7.00 -14.55
N LEU A 215 4.54 5.73 -14.68
CA LEU A 215 5.94 5.31 -14.61
C LEU A 215 6.69 5.60 -15.93
N GLU A 216 6.02 5.37 -17.06
CA GLU A 216 6.52 5.67 -18.41
C GLU A 216 6.76 7.18 -18.58
N HIS A 217 5.81 8.00 -18.15
CA HIS A 217 5.82 9.46 -18.33
C HIS A 217 6.34 10.23 -17.11
N LYS A 218 6.96 9.57 -16.13
CA LYS A 218 7.44 10.21 -14.88
C LYS A 218 8.23 11.50 -15.13
N HIS A 219 9.08 11.53 -16.16
CA HIS A 219 9.91 12.69 -16.50
C HIS A 219 9.11 13.94 -16.88
N THR A 220 7.88 13.80 -17.40
CA THR A 220 7.07 14.95 -17.84
C THR A 220 6.23 15.58 -16.74
N TRP A 221 5.84 14.85 -15.69
CA TRP A 221 4.91 15.35 -14.67
C TRP A 221 5.49 15.47 -13.26
N THR A 222 6.55 14.72 -12.92
CA THR A 222 7.03 14.65 -11.53
C THR A 222 7.54 16.00 -11.01
N HIS A 223 8.33 16.71 -11.82
CA HIS A 223 8.84 18.06 -11.52
C HIS A 223 7.73 19.13 -11.41
N LEU A 224 6.56 18.91 -12.03
CA LEU A 224 5.40 19.81 -11.94
C LEU A 224 4.59 19.60 -10.64
N ALA A 225 4.70 18.42 -10.02
CA ALA A 225 4.03 18.10 -8.77
C ALA A 225 4.82 18.58 -7.54
N ASP A 226 6.16 18.54 -7.62
CA ASP A 226 7.11 19.13 -6.67
C ASP A 226 8.46 19.33 -7.41
N PRO A 227 9.08 20.53 -7.39
CA PRO A 227 10.41 20.76 -7.98
C PRO A 227 11.49 19.79 -7.48
N ASN A 228 11.44 19.38 -6.21
CA ASN A 228 12.38 18.42 -5.63
C ASN A 228 12.15 16.99 -6.15
N PHE A 229 10.98 16.72 -6.73
CA PHE A 229 10.60 15.43 -7.29
C PHE A 229 10.92 15.34 -8.78
N THR A 230 12.15 15.65 -9.18
CA THR A 230 12.56 15.54 -10.59
C THR A 230 13.05 14.13 -10.92
N THR A 231 12.42 13.49 -11.91
CA THR A 231 12.84 12.17 -12.42
C THR A 231 13.37 12.25 -13.86
N PRO A 232 14.49 11.59 -14.19
CA PRO A 232 14.98 11.54 -15.55
C PRO A 232 14.11 10.65 -16.45
N ARG A 233 14.21 10.87 -17.76
CA ARG A 233 13.77 9.90 -18.77
C ARG A 233 14.52 8.57 -18.53
N ALA A 234 13.89 7.45 -18.88
CA ALA A 234 14.61 6.17 -18.82
C ALA A 234 15.61 6.08 -19.97
N THR A 235 16.89 5.99 -19.64
CA THR A 235 17.97 5.69 -20.59
C THR A 235 18.36 4.22 -20.53
N PHE A 236 18.97 3.74 -21.61
CA PHE A 236 19.51 2.38 -21.72
C PHE A 236 20.89 2.44 -22.35
N THR A 237 21.82 1.63 -21.85
CA THR A 237 23.17 1.52 -22.38
C THR A 237 23.15 0.71 -23.68
N VAL A 238 23.61 1.30 -24.78
CA VAL A 238 23.81 0.61 -26.06
C VAL A 238 25.28 0.29 -26.24
N MET A 239 25.61 -0.92 -26.67
CA MET A 239 26.97 -1.23 -27.14
C MET A 239 27.06 -0.85 -28.62
N ILE A 240 27.98 0.07 -28.93
CA ILE A 240 28.24 0.51 -30.29
C ILE A 240 29.43 -0.30 -30.83
N HIS A 241 29.29 -0.84 -32.03
CA HIS A 241 30.36 -1.55 -32.73
C HIS A 241 31.15 -0.59 -33.62
N SER A 242 32.41 -0.93 -33.89
CA SER A 242 33.27 -0.20 -34.84
C SER A 242 33.53 1.29 -34.51
N VAL A 243 33.59 1.66 -33.22
CA VAL A 243 34.06 3.00 -32.80
C VAL A 243 35.53 3.18 -33.23
N PRO A 244 35.89 4.21 -34.04
CA PRO A 244 37.27 4.48 -34.43
C PRO A 244 38.18 4.77 -33.22
N THR A 245 39.45 4.41 -33.30
CA THR A 245 40.45 4.73 -32.24
C THR A 245 40.73 6.22 -32.08
N GLU A 246 40.37 7.02 -33.09
CA GLU A 246 40.45 8.48 -33.13
C GLU A 246 39.11 9.17 -32.81
N PHE A 247 38.09 8.40 -32.39
CA PHE A 247 36.81 8.95 -31.94
C PHE A 247 36.99 9.83 -30.70
N ASP A 248 36.26 10.94 -30.68
CA ASP A 248 36.28 11.93 -29.61
C ASP A 248 34.83 12.29 -29.26
N THR A 249 34.47 12.23 -27.97
CA THR A 249 33.12 12.53 -27.46
C THR A 249 32.76 14.00 -27.59
N GLU A 250 33.76 14.88 -27.56
CA GLU A 250 33.57 16.33 -27.66
C GLU A 250 33.38 16.77 -29.11
N ASN A 251 33.94 16.01 -30.06
CA ASN A 251 33.81 16.29 -31.49
C ASN A 251 32.44 15.85 -32.04
N ASN A 252 31.56 16.84 -32.23
CA ASN A 252 30.21 16.61 -32.78
C ASN A 252 30.20 15.96 -34.18
N ASN A 253 31.26 16.10 -35.00
CA ASN A 253 31.35 15.43 -36.30
C ASN A 253 31.63 13.92 -36.15
N HIS A 254 32.44 13.54 -35.14
CA HIS A 254 32.69 12.14 -34.82
C HIS A 254 31.39 11.49 -34.32
N LEU A 255 30.66 12.17 -33.42
CA LEU A 255 29.36 11.71 -32.95
C LEU A 255 28.36 11.51 -34.10
N ALA A 256 28.20 12.51 -34.99
CA ALA A 256 27.30 12.43 -36.15
C ALA A 256 27.63 11.25 -37.09
N THR A 257 28.92 10.98 -37.29
CA THR A 257 29.38 9.83 -38.09
C THR A 257 29.00 8.52 -37.41
N LEU A 258 29.23 8.40 -36.10
CA LEU A 258 28.93 7.20 -35.31
C LEU A 258 27.42 6.91 -35.24
N CYS A 259 26.59 7.94 -35.05
CA CYS A 259 25.13 7.87 -35.15
C CYS A 259 24.69 7.26 -36.49
N THR A 260 25.20 7.81 -37.59
CA THR A 260 24.85 7.40 -38.96
C THR A 260 25.28 5.97 -39.24
N GLN A 261 26.46 5.55 -38.75
CA GLN A 261 26.97 4.18 -38.93
C GLN A 261 26.19 3.12 -38.15
N ASN A 262 25.52 3.49 -37.06
CA ASN A 262 24.83 2.57 -36.16
C ASN A 262 23.30 2.69 -36.20
N ASP A 263 22.76 3.53 -37.10
CA ASP A 263 21.32 3.85 -37.21
C ASP A 263 20.73 4.37 -35.88
N ILE A 264 21.49 5.23 -35.18
CA ILE A 264 21.10 5.84 -33.90
C ILE A 264 20.81 7.33 -34.14
N PRO A 265 19.62 7.85 -33.77
CA PRO A 265 19.37 9.29 -33.77
C PRO A 265 20.28 10.01 -32.75
N CYS A 266 21.09 10.98 -33.18
CA CYS A 266 22.05 11.65 -32.29
C CYS A 266 21.39 12.41 -31.12
N ASP A 267 20.16 12.87 -31.28
CA ASP A 267 19.36 13.53 -30.23
C ASP A 267 18.96 12.57 -29.10
N MET A 268 19.13 11.26 -29.30
CA MET A 268 18.90 10.23 -28.28
C MET A 268 20.17 9.85 -27.49
N ILE A 269 21.34 10.45 -27.80
CA ILE A 269 22.60 10.20 -27.08
C ILE A 269 22.80 11.29 -26.02
N GLU A 270 22.63 10.94 -24.75
CA GLU A 270 23.05 11.81 -23.63
C GLU A 270 24.59 11.81 -23.53
N LYS A 271 25.22 12.99 -23.64
CA LYS A 271 26.62 13.20 -23.24
C LYS A 271 26.70 13.28 -21.71
N ASN A 272 27.65 12.55 -21.11
CA ASN A 272 27.95 12.54 -19.67
C ASN A 272 29.12 13.48 -19.35
#